data_AF-A0A443YXV4-F1
#
_entry.id   AF-A0A443YXV4-F1
#
_cell.length_a   1.000
_cell.length_b   1.000
_cell.length_c   1.000
_cell.angle_alpha   90.00
_cell.angle_beta   90.00
_cell.angle_gamma   90.00
#
_symmetry.space_group_name_H-M   'P 1'
#
loop_
_entity.id
_entity.type
_entity.pdbx_description
1 polymer ?
#
loop_
_entity_poly.entity_id
_entity_poly.type
_entity_poly.pdbx_seq_one_letter_code
_entity_poly.pdbx_strand_id
1 'polypeptide(L)' 'MSSEKRSDKTSDQPSKPGFFDIVVSVLAALFGVQSDKNRQRDFNHGNPAIYVAVGAVFVILFVISLVLLVSWVVPDS' A
#
# COMPACT_ATOMS: atom_id res chain seq x y z
N MET A 1 -27.55 44.76 -4.04
CA MET A 1 -27.68 43.74 -2.97
C MET A 1 -26.77 42.59 -3.34
N SER A 2 -25.56 42.56 -2.77
CA SER A 2 -24.61 41.48 -2.92
C SER A 2 -24.99 40.33 -1.98
N SER A 3 -25.12 39.13 -2.51
CA SER A 3 -25.07 37.87 -1.75
C SER A 3 -24.58 36.83 -2.77
N GLU A 4 -23.26 36.66 -2.84
CA GLU A 4 -22.58 35.57 -2.15
C GLU A 4 -23.06 34.22 -2.68
N LYS A 5 -22.51 33.79 -3.82
CA LYS A 5 -22.54 32.39 -4.24
C LYS A 5 -21.29 31.68 -3.74
N ARG A 6 -21.11 31.66 -2.40
CA ARG A 6 -20.25 30.67 -1.74
C ARG A 6 -20.98 29.35 -1.76
N SER A 7 -20.61 28.48 -2.71
CA SER A 7 -20.96 27.07 -2.64
C SER A 7 -19.71 26.28 -2.32
N ASP A 8 -19.23 26.46 -1.08
CA ASP A 8 -18.48 25.43 -0.38
C ASP A 8 -19.48 24.39 0.10
N LYS A 9 -19.41 23.20 -0.49
CA LYS A 9 -19.92 21.95 0.09
C LYS A 9 -19.11 20.79 -0.46
N THR A 10 -18.07 20.44 0.28
CA THR A 10 -17.93 19.12 0.92
C THR A 10 -18.64 17.98 0.19
N SER A 11 -17.88 17.17 -0.53
CA SER A 11 -18.23 15.79 -0.84
C SER A 11 -17.05 14.89 -0.46
N ASP A 12 -16.86 14.73 0.84
CA ASP A 12 -16.22 13.56 1.44
C ASP A 12 -17.13 12.36 1.15
N GLN A 13 -16.93 11.73 0.00
CA GLN A 13 -17.38 10.38 -0.27
C GLN A 13 -16.13 9.51 -0.28
N PRO A 14 -16.06 8.38 0.44
CA PRO A 14 -14.94 7.46 0.33
C PRO A 14 -15.08 6.76 -1.03
N SER A 15 -14.70 7.45 -2.10
CA SER A 15 -14.53 6.87 -3.41
C SER A 15 -13.53 5.73 -3.25
N LYS A 16 -13.95 4.53 -3.66
CA LYS A 16 -13.09 3.35 -3.70
C LYS A 16 -11.74 3.78 -4.28
N PRO A 17 -10.62 3.49 -3.61
CA PRO A 17 -9.32 3.95 -4.06
C PRO A 17 -9.14 3.54 -5.52
N GLY A 18 -8.80 4.51 -6.36
CA GLY A 18 -8.55 4.26 -7.77
C GLY A 18 -7.37 3.32 -7.92
N PHE A 19 -7.22 2.73 -9.10
CA PHE A 19 -6.08 1.86 -9.41
C PHE A 19 -4.73 2.53 -9.08
N PHE A 20 -4.60 3.83 -9.36
CA PHE A 20 -3.42 4.61 -9.06
C PHE A 20 -3.15 4.76 -7.56
N ASP A 21 -4.21 4.96 -6.75
CA ASP A 21 -4.08 5.09 -5.29
C ASP A 21 -3.60 3.78 -4.65
N ILE A 22 -4.01 2.63 -5.22
CA ILE A 22 -3.56 1.31 -4.79
C ILE A 22 -2.07 1.12 -5.10
N VAL A 23 -1.62 1.50 -6.30
CA VAL A 23 -0.20 1.42 -6.68
C VAL A 23 0.67 2.29 -5.78
N VAL A 24 0.26 3.54 -5.54
CA VAL A 24 0.98 4.46 -4.64
C VAL A 24 1.02 3.90 -3.21
N SER A 25 -0.09 3.34 -2.74
CA SER A 25 -0.17 2.70 -1.42
C SER A 25 0.79 1.53 -1.28
N VAL A 26 0.90 0.66 -2.28
CA VAL A 26 1.81 -0.50 -2.27
C VAL A 26 3.26 -0.03 -2.30
N LEU A 27 3.60 0.93 -3.15
CA LEU A 27 4.95 1.50 -3.19
C LEU A 27 5.32 2.18 -1.87
N ALA A 28 4.43 3.00 -1.30
CA ALA A 28 4.66 3.65 -0.02
C ALA A 28 4.88 2.63 1.13
N ALA A 29 4.15 1.52 1.12
CA ALA A 29 4.36 0.43 2.08
C ALA A 29 5.70 -0.29 1.88
N LEU A 30 6.13 -0.51 0.63
CA LEU A 30 7.44 -1.10 0.30
C LEU A 30 8.61 -0.20 0.72
N PHE A 31 8.46 1.12 0.61
CA PHE A 31 9.44 2.10 1.08
C PHE A 31 9.33 2.45 2.58
N GLY A 32 8.39 1.82 3.32
CA GLY A 32 8.20 2.03 4.76
C GLY A 32 7.49 3.34 5.14
N VAL A 33 7.02 4.14 4.18
CA VAL A 33 6.29 5.40 4.40
C VAL A 33 4.78 5.14 4.41
N GLN A 34 4.33 4.17 5.22
CA GLN A 34 2.91 3.88 5.39
C GLN A 34 2.29 5.00 6.26
N SER A 35 1.73 6.02 5.61
CA SER A 35 1.02 7.13 6.28
C SER A 35 -0.12 6.63 7.18
N ASP A 36 -0.36 7.30 8.31
CA ASP A 36 -1.44 6.98 9.25
C ASP A 36 -2.83 6.92 8.59
N LYS A 37 -3.05 7.65 7.48
CA LYS A 37 -4.29 7.57 6.69
C LYS A 37 -4.43 6.20 6.01
N ASN A 38 -3.34 5.65 5.49
CA ASN A 38 -3.30 4.33 4.89
C ASN A 38 -3.50 3.26 5.96
N ARG A 39 -2.82 3.42 7.11
CA ARG A 39 -2.98 2.55 8.29
C ARG A 39 -4.42 2.58 8.81
N GLN A 40 -5.02 3.75 9.04
CA GLN A 40 -6.41 3.83 9.52
C GLN A 40 -7.40 3.20 8.53
N ARG A 41 -7.20 3.35 7.21
CA ARG A 41 -8.02 2.68 6.21
C ARG A 41 -7.87 1.15 6.30
N ASP A 42 -6.64 0.67 6.33
CA ASP A 42 -6.30 -0.76 6.35
C ASP A 42 -6.72 -1.44 7.67
N PHE A 43 -6.71 -0.71 8.79
CA PHE A 43 -7.10 -1.20 10.13
C PHE A 43 -8.59 -1.00 10.46
N ASN A 44 -9.27 0.03 9.92
CA ASN A 44 -10.72 0.22 10.13
C ASN A 44 -11.58 -0.58 9.14
N HIS A 45 -11.07 -0.93 7.96
CA HIS A 45 -11.85 -1.63 6.93
C HIS A 45 -11.34 -3.04 6.61
N GLY A 46 -10.17 -3.44 7.11
CA GLY A 46 -9.55 -4.74 6.84
C GLY A 46 -9.00 -5.42 8.10
N ASN A 47 -8.78 -6.74 8.03
CA ASN A 47 -8.17 -7.50 9.13
C ASN A 47 -6.63 -7.35 9.07
N PRO A 48 -5.97 -6.69 10.05
CA PRO A 48 -4.52 -6.48 10.03
C PRO A 48 -3.70 -7.78 9.96
N ALA A 49 -4.25 -8.91 10.41
CA ALA A 49 -3.60 -10.22 10.26
C ALA A 49 -3.37 -10.60 8.78
N ILE A 50 -4.24 -10.19 7.87
CA ILE A 50 -4.10 -10.48 6.43
C ILE A 50 -2.91 -9.71 5.86
N TYR A 51 -2.73 -8.44 6.25
CA TYR A 51 -1.60 -7.63 5.78
C TYR A 51 -0.26 -8.19 6.27
N VAL A 52 -0.19 -8.65 7.53
CA VAL A 52 1.01 -9.32 8.06
C VAL A 52 1.28 -10.64 7.33
N ALA A 53 0.24 -11.44 7.07
CA ALA A 53 0.38 -12.70 6.35
C ALA A 53 0.88 -12.49 4.91
N VAL A 54 0.33 -11.51 4.20
CA VAL A 54 0.77 -11.14 2.83
C VAL A 54 2.21 -10.64 2.85
N GLY A 55 2.58 -9.80 3.82
CA GLY A 55 3.96 -9.33 4.00
C GLY A 55 4.93 -10.49 4.27
N ALA A 56 4.56 -11.43 5.13
CA ALA A 56 5.37 -12.61 5.43
C ALA A 56 5.57 -13.50 4.18
N VAL A 57 4.51 -13.75 3.42
CA VAL A 57 4.60 -14.49 2.15
C VAL A 57 5.52 -13.77 1.17
N PHE A 58 5.39 -12.46 1.04
CA PHE A 58 6.26 -11.66 0.18
C PHE A 58 7.74 -11.75 0.59
N VAL A 59 8.06 -11.66 1.88
CA VAL A 59 9.43 -11.81 2.38
C VAL A 59 9.99 -13.19 2.08
N ILE A 60 9.22 -14.25 2.30
CA ILE A 60 9.64 -15.62 1.99
C ILE A 60 9.97 -15.75 0.49
N LEU A 61 9.08 -15.27 -0.38
CA LEU A 61 9.30 -15.28 -1.83
C LEU A 61 10.52 -14.46 -2.24
N PHE A 62 10.73 -13.31 -1.62
CA PHE A 62 11.89 -12.46 -1.88
C PHE A 62 13.20 -13.16 -1.51
N VAL A 63 13.27 -13.81 -0.33
CA VAL A 63 14.45 -14.57 0.08
C VAL A 63 14.72 -15.74 -0.88
N ILE A 64 13.70 -16.50 -1.28
CA ILE A 64 13.85 -17.57 -2.28
C ILE A 64 14.39 -16.99 -3.60
N SER A 65 13.85 -15.86 -4.05
CA SER A 65 14.33 -15.18 -5.26
C SER A 65 15.81 -14.79 -5.15
N LEU A 66 16.26 -14.29 -4.00
CA LEU A 66 17.66 -13.94 -3.79
C LEU A 66 18.56 -15.17 -3.79
N VAL A 67 18.14 -16.27 -3.13
CA VAL A 67 18.90 -17.53 -3.13
C VAL A 67 19.07 -18.04 -4.56
N LEU A 68 17.98 -18.12 -5.33
CA LEU A 68 18.03 -18.56 -6.73
C LEU A 68 18.91 -17.64 -7.59
N LEU A 69 18.81 -16.32 -7.39
CA LEU A 69 19.64 -15.36 -8.10
C LEU A 69 21.13 -15.56 -7.78
N VAL A 70 21.48 -15.72 -6.51
CA VAL A 70 22.86 -15.95 -6.08
C VAL A 70 23.38 -17.28 -6.63
N SER A 71 22.60 -18.36 -6.53
CA SER A 71 22.98 -19.66 -7.09
C SER A 71 23.14 -19.64 -8.62
N TRP A 72 22.41 -18.76 -9.31
CA TRP A 72 22.55 -18.59 -10.75
C TRP A 72 23.77 -17.74 -11.14
N VAL A 73 24.04 -16.67 -10.38
CA VAL A 73 25.14 -15.73 -10.65
C VAL A 73 26.49 -16.24 -10.15
N VAL A 74 26.50 -17.00 -9.07
CA VAL A 74 27.68 -17.65 -8.50
C VAL A 74 27.49 -19.17 -8.59
N PRO A 75 27.74 -19.77 -9.76
CA PRO A 75 27.85 -21.22 -9.85
C PRO A 75 29.00 -21.66 -8.93
N ASP A 76 28.72 -22.61 -8.02
CA ASP A 76 29.76 -23.23 -7.19
C ASP A 76 30.93 -23.66 -8.10
N SER A 77 32.11 -23.07 -7.85
CA SER A 77 33.33 -23.22 -8.66
C SER A 77 34.10 -24.46 -8.26
#